data_AF-A0A920TSI1-F1
#
_entry.id   AF-A0A920TSI1-F1
#
_cell.length_a   1.000
_cell.length_b   1.000
_cell.length_c   1.000
_cell.angle_alpha   90.00
_cell.angle_beta   90.00
_cell.angle_gamma   90.00
#
_symmetry.space_group_name_H-M   'P 1'
#
loop_
_entity.id
_entity.type
_entity.pdbx_description
1 polymer ?
#
loop_
_entity_poly.entity_id
_entity_poly.type
_entity_poly.pdbx_seq_one_letter_code
_entity_poly.pdbx_strand_id
1 'polypeptide(L)'
;MFRVAESLGHHLRVMPQFLLLSVVLFQAPTSLAAQDLLYVASQEEVTVSVIDTKSNELLETVDLKTLGFTESAKAHHTAVEPDGSFWYVSLISAGTVLKFDRQNRLFARANFEAPGC
;
A
#
# COMPACT_ATOMS: atom_id res chain seq x y z
N MET A 1 -21.39 4.83 -86.34
CA MET A 1 -21.72 6.06 -85.59
C MET A 1 -21.68 5.71 -84.11
N PHE A 2 -20.73 6.28 -83.36
CA PHE A 2 -20.63 6.37 -81.88
C PHE A 2 -20.67 5.07 -81.04
N ARG A 3 -19.57 4.72 -80.32
CA ARG A 3 -19.31 4.96 -78.87
C ARG A 3 -20.24 4.12 -77.96
N VAL A 4 -19.85 3.49 -76.85
CA VAL A 4 -18.70 3.61 -75.94
C VAL A 4 -18.69 2.39 -74.99
N ALA A 5 -17.55 2.19 -74.32
CA ALA A 5 -17.19 1.20 -73.30
C ALA A 5 -18.23 0.99 -72.17
N GLU A 6 -18.14 -0.05 -71.34
CA GLU A 6 -17.30 -0.03 -70.14
C GLU A 6 -16.90 -1.43 -69.64
N SER A 7 -15.58 -1.58 -69.46
CA SER A 7 -14.90 -2.64 -68.72
C SER A 7 -15.06 -2.40 -67.22
N LEU A 8 -15.69 -3.32 -66.48
CA LEU A 8 -15.73 -3.22 -65.01
C LEU A 8 -14.36 -3.61 -64.44
N GLY A 9 -13.63 -2.59 -63.99
CA GLY A 9 -12.27 -2.69 -63.47
C GLY A 9 -12.14 -3.39 -62.12
N HIS A 10 -10.92 -3.86 -61.90
CA HIS A 10 -10.38 -4.38 -60.65
C HIS A 10 -10.52 -3.37 -59.51
N HIS A 11 -11.07 -3.81 -58.37
CA HIS A 11 -10.88 -3.11 -57.10
C HIS A 11 -10.25 -4.05 -56.07
N LEU A 12 -8.91 -4.15 -56.14
CA LEU A 12 -8.08 -4.58 -55.02
C LEU A 12 -8.34 -3.59 -53.86
N ARG A 13 -9.02 -4.04 -52.80
CA ARG A 13 -9.18 -3.25 -51.58
C ARG A 13 -7.86 -3.27 -50.81
N VAL A 14 -7.13 -2.16 -50.83
CA VAL A 14 -5.99 -1.90 -49.94
C VAL A 14 -6.57 -1.60 -48.56
N MET A 15 -6.38 -2.50 -47.59
CA MET A 15 -6.66 -2.19 -46.18
C MET A 15 -5.53 -1.31 -45.63
N PRO A 16 -5.81 -0.18 -44.94
CA PRO A 16 -4.78 0.60 -44.29
C PRO A 16 -4.35 -0.14 -43.01
N GLN A 17 -3.06 -0.44 -42.92
CA GLN A 17 -2.43 -1.06 -41.77
C GLN A 17 -2.29 0.00 -40.67
N PHE A 18 -3.11 -0.07 -39.62
CA PHE A 18 -2.94 0.76 -38.43
C PHE A 18 -1.69 0.27 -37.67
N LEU A 19 -0.61 1.05 -37.73
CA LEU A 19 0.58 0.83 -36.93
C LEU A 19 0.29 1.30 -35.49
N LEU A 20 0.05 0.38 -34.57
CA LEU A 20 -0.05 0.68 -33.14
C LEU A 20 1.36 0.92 -32.58
N LEU A 21 1.69 2.18 -32.29
CA LEU A 21 2.91 2.56 -31.59
C LEU A 21 2.73 2.26 -30.09
N SER A 22 3.25 1.13 -29.61
CA SER A 22 3.30 0.83 -28.18
C SER A 22 4.41 1.65 -27.52
N VAL A 23 4.03 2.72 -26.82
CA VAL A 23 4.94 3.44 -25.91
C VAL A 23 5.03 2.64 -24.61
N VAL A 24 6.15 1.95 -24.41
CA VAL A 24 6.50 1.37 -23.11
C VAL A 24 7.15 2.48 -22.28
N LEU A 25 6.38 3.11 -21.39
CA LEU A 25 6.93 4.02 -20.39
C LEU A 25 7.67 3.18 -19.35
N PHE A 26 9.01 3.17 -19.43
CA PHE A 26 9.86 2.67 -18.35
C PHE A 26 9.72 3.64 -17.17
N GLN A 27 8.78 3.37 -16.27
CA GLN A 27 8.71 4.09 -15.01
C GLN A 27 9.93 3.67 -14.18
N ALA A 28 10.87 4.59 -13.99
CA ALA A 28 11.88 4.41 -12.95
C ALA A 28 11.15 4.23 -11.60
N PRO A 29 11.58 3.30 -10.73
CA PRO A 29 10.99 3.20 -9.41
C PRO A 29 11.14 4.56 -8.74
N THR A 30 10.01 5.21 -8.47
CA THR A 30 10.01 6.37 -7.59
C THR A 30 10.47 5.86 -6.24
N SER A 31 11.71 6.21 -5.87
CA SER A 31 12.13 6.13 -4.48
C SER A 31 11.17 7.02 -3.71
N LEU A 32 10.19 6.41 -3.04
CA LEU A 32 9.33 7.14 -2.14
C LEU A 32 10.28 7.71 -1.08
N ALA A 33 10.42 9.03 -1.03
CA ALA A 33 11.24 9.67 -0.02
C ALA A 33 10.85 9.08 1.35
N ALA A 34 11.83 8.90 2.23
CA ALA A 34 11.55 8.54 3.60
C ALA A 34 10.49 9.51 4.14
N GLN A 35 9.30 8.99 4.44
CA GLN A 35 8.26 9.78 5.10
C GLN A 35 8.66 9.85 6.57
N ASP A 36 8.73 11.07 7.09
CA ASP A 36 9.01 11.32 8.50
C ASP A 36 7.70 11.09 9.26
N LEU A 37 7.41 9.81 9.52
CA LEU A 37 6.19 9.37 10.20
C LEU A 37 6.46 9.12 11.68
N LEU A 38 5.53 9.55 12.51
CA LEU A 38 5.46 9.22 13.93
C LEU A 38 4.32 8.22 14.16
N TYR A 39 4.64 7.11 14.81
CA TYR A 39 3.69 6.07 15.21
C TYR A 39 3.44 6.15 16.72
N VAL A 40 2.24 6.56 17.13
CA VAL A 40 1.86 6.76 18.54
C VAL A 40 0.84 5.72 18.96
N ALA A 41 1.22 4.79 19.83
CA ALA A 41 0.29 3.83 20.40
C ALA A 41 -0.61 4.50 21.44
N SER A 42 -1.92 4.24 21.34
CA SER A 42 -2.89 4.59 22.38
C SER A 42 -3.26 3.33 23.14
N GLN A 43 -2.85 3.27 24.41
CA GLN A 43 -2.97 2.06 25.22
C GLN A 43 -4.40 1.63 25.48
N GLU A 44 -5.25 2.59 25.88
CA GLU A 44 -6.62 2.30 26.26
C GLU A 44 -7.56 2.20 25.06
N GLU A 45 -7.27 2.92 23.97
CA GLU A 45 -8.09 2.86 22.75
C GLU A 45 -7.71 1.69 21.83
N VAL A 46 -6.53 1.10 22.05
CA VAL A 46 -6.00 -0.03 21.28
C VAL A 46 -5.85 0.34 19.80
N THR A 47 -5.29 1.54 19.58
CA THR A 47 -5.02 2.10 18.24
C THR A 47 -3.57 2.56 18.13
N VAL A 48 -3.13 2.81 16.89
CA VAL A 48 -1.87 3.53 16.61
C VAL A 48 -2.17 4.69 15.66
N SER A 49 -1.86 5.92 16.09
CA SER A 49 -1.91 7.09 15.22
C SER A 49 -0.65 7.19 14.38
N VAL A 50 -0.81 7.42 13.08
CA VAL A 50 0.26 7.67 12.12
C VAL A 50 0.22 9.15 11.75
N ILE A 51 1.26 9.88 12.12
CA ILE A 51 1.32 11.34 12.00
C ILE A 51 2.48 11.71 11.07
N ASP A 52 2.24 12.61 10.12
CA ASP A 52 3.32 13.26 9.37
C ASP A 52 3.99 14.31 10.27
N THR A 53 5.29 14.18 10.55
CA THR A 53 5.97 15.10 11.47
C THR A 53 6.38 16.43 10.83
N LYS A 54 6.25 16.59 9.51
CA LYS A 54 6.52 17.87 8.83
C LYS A 54 5.30 18.77 8.88
N SER A 55 4.12 18.23 8.59
CA SER A 55 2.86 18.97 8.63
C SER A 55 2.16 18.91 10.00
N ASN A 56 2.55 17.97 10.87
CA ASN A 56 1.85 17.62 12.11
C ASN A 56 0.41 17.14 11.89
N GLU A 57 0.14 16.52 10.73
CA GLU A 57 -1.18 16.01 10.39
C GLU A 57 -1.33 14.53 10.74
N LEU A 58 -2.49 14.16 11.27
CA LEU A 58 -2.89 12.76 11.43
C LEU A 58 -3.23 12.19 10.04
N LEU A 59 -2.41 11.24 9.57
CA LEU A 59 -2.62 10.58 8.29
C LEU A 59 -3.57 9.39 8.43
N GLU A 60 -3.44 8.61 9.50
CA GLU A 60 -4.21 7.40 9.72
C GLU A 60 -4.33 7.06 11.22
N THR A 61 -5.44 6.44 11.60
CA THR A 61 -5.57 5.74 12.87
C THR A 61 -5.72 4.26 12.57
N VAL A 62 -4.69 3.48 12.89
CA VAL A 62 -4.69 2.02 12.76
C VAL A 62 -5.47 1.45 13.95
N ASP A 63 -6.72 1.04 13.71
CA ASP A 63 -7.57 0.43 14.73
C ASP A 63 -7.28 -1.07 14.85
N LEU A 64 -6.58 -1.47 15.91
CA LEU A 64 -6.19 -2.85 16.12
C LEU A 64 -7.40 -3.72 16.52
N LYS A 65 -8.52 -3.13 16.94
CA LYS A 65 -9.75 -3.88 17.24
C LYS A 65 -10.36 -4.51 15.99
N THR A 66 -10.10 -3.93 14.81
CA THR A 66 -10.45 -4.54 13.51
C THR A 66 -9.73 -5.87 13.26
N LEU A 67 -8.63 -6.13 13.97
CA LEU A 67 -7.86 -7.37 13.92
C LEU A 67 -8.30 -8.40 14.99
N GLY A 68 -9.38 -8.10 15.73
CA GLY A 68 -9.94 -8.98 16.76
C GLY A 68 -9.40 -8.74 18.17
N PHE A 69 -8.62 -7.68 18.40
CA PHE A 69 -8.20 -7.29 19.74
C PHE A 69 -9.31 -6.52 20.47
N THR A 70 -9.29 -6.58 21.80
CA THR A 70 -10.22 -5.87 22.68
C THR A 70 -9.48 -4.73 23.39
N GLU A 71 -10.21 -3.86 24.09
CA GLU A 71 -9.64 -2.77 24.91
C GLU A 71 -8.66 -3.28 25.99
N SER A 72 -8.72 -4.57 26.34
CA SER A 72 -7.80 -5.19 27.28
C SER A 72 -6.45 -5.57 26.65
N ALA A 73 -6.21 -5.33 25.36
CA ALA A 73 -4.97 -5.74 24.70
C ALA A 73 -3.77 -4.84 25.03
N LYS A 74 -4.02 -3.56 25.36
CA LYS A 74 -3.03 -2.56 25.81
C LYS A 74 -1.88 -2.33 24.81
N ALA A 75 -2.14 -1.57 23.75
CA ALA A 75 -1.08 -1.14 22.82
C ALA A 75 -0.08 -0.22 23.54
N HIS A 76 1.23 -0.44 23.37
CA HIS A 76 2.18 0.24 24.25
C HIS A 76 3.38 0.86 23.51
N HIS A 77 4.29 0.03 23.00
CA HIS A 77 5.51 0.52 22.37
C HIS A 77 5.50 0.28 20.87
N THR A 78 6.00 1.25 20.11
CA THR A 78 6.20 1.15 18.67
C THR A 78 7.69 1.19 18.31
N ALA A 79 8.07 0.46 17.26
CA ALA A 79 9.42 0.49 16.71
C ALA A 79 9.36 0.37 15.18
N VAL A 80 10.31 0.96 14.47
CA VAL A 80 10.36 0.97 12.99
C VAL A 80 11.70 0.38 12.55
N GLU A 81 11.69 -0.45 11.51
CA GLU A 81 12.93 -0.93 10.90
C GLU A 81 13.74 0.23 10.31
N PRO A 82 15.10 0.19 10.32
CA PRO A 82 15.92 1.29 9.81
C PRO A 82 15.65 1.66 8.35
N ASP A 83 15.21 0.70 7.53
CA ASP A 83 14.85 0.92 6.14
C ASP A 83 13.39 1.40 5.93
N GLY A 84 12.61 1.47 7.02
CA GLY A 84 11.21 1.89 7.01
C GLY A 84 10.27 0.94 6.28
N SER A 85 10.69 -0.30 6.00
CA SER A 85 9.87 -1.30 5.31
C SER A 85 8.77 -1.87 6.22
N PHE A 86 9.05 -1.95 7.53
CA PHE A 86 8.11 -2.44 8.54
C PHE A 86 8.16 -1.62 9.83
N TRP A 87 7.07 -1.71 10.58
CA TRP A 87 6.96 -1.22 11.95
C TRP A 87 6.24 -2.23 12.85
N TYR A 88 6.36 -2.03 14.15
CA TYR A 88 5.90 -2.95 15.18
C TYR A 88 5.10 -2.23 16.25
N VAL A 89 4.17 -2.95 16.88
CA VAL A 89 3.52 -2.52 18.13
C VAL A 89 3.37 -3.70 19.09
N SER A 90 3.69 -3.48 20.37
CA SER A 90 3.45 -4.45 21.44
C SER A 90 2.04 -4.28 22.01
N LEU A 91 1.32 -5.38 22.19
CA LEU A 91 0.08 -5.47 22.96
C LEU A 91 0.37 -6.21 24.28
N ILE A 92 0.67 -5.45 25.34
CA ILE A 92 1.33 -6.01 26.54
C ILE A 92 0.43 -6.92 27.38
N SER A 93 -0.89 -6.70 27.33
CA SER A 93 -1.85 -7.56 28.03
C SER A 93 -2.38 -8.70 27.15
N ALA A 94 -2.27 -8.57 25.82
CA ALA A 94 -2.59 -9.66 24.90
C ALA A 94 -1.40 -10.62 24.69
N GLY A 95 -0.20 -10.31 25.19
CA GLY A 95 0.99 -11.15 25.02
C GLY A 95 1.38 -11.31 23.56
N THR A 96 1.26 -10.25 22.75
CA THR A 96 1.60 -10.34 21.32
C THR A 96 2.28 -9.08 20.80
N VAL A 97 3.19 -9.25 19.84
CA VAL A 97 3.78 -8.18 19.04
C VAL A 97 3.27 -8.31 17.62
N LEU A 98 2.76 -7.22 17.07
CA LEU A 98 2.31 -7.14 15.69
C LEU A 98 3.37 -6.48 14.84
N LYS A 99 3.57 -7.00 13.63
CA LYS A 99 4.42 -6.42 12.58
C LYS A 99 3.52 -5.96 11.44
N PHE A 100 3.69 -4.73 11.02
CA PHE A 100 2.96 -4.10 9.92
C PHE A 100 3.91 -3.67 8.82
N ASP A 101 3.44 -3.71 7.57
CA ASP A 101 4.16 -3.11 6.46
C ASP A 101 3.99 -1.57 6.42
N ARG A 102 4.70 -0.93 5.49
CA ARG A 102 4.66 0.53 5.30
C ARG A 102 3.28 1.08 4.92
N GLN A 103 2.35 0.22 4.47
CA GLN A 103 0.97 0.59 4.17
C GLN A 103 0.03 0.28 5.33
N ASN A 104 0.58 0.08 6.54
CA ASN A 104 -0.15 -0.22 7.77
C ASN A 104 -0.98 -1.51 7.69
N ARG A 105 -0.59 -2.45 6.83
CA ARG A 105 -1.22 -3.77 6.74
C ARG A 105 -0.49 -4.74 7.65
N LEU A 106 -1.26 -5.54 8.39
CA LEU A 106 -0.69 -6.58 9.26
C LEU A 106 0.11 -7.57 8.40
N PHE A 107 1.41 -7.68 8.69
CA PHE A 107 2.33 -8.57 8.00
C PHE A 107 2.58 -9.87 8.79
N ALA A 108 2.80 -9.75 10.10
CA ALA A 108 3.02 -10.91 10.98
C ALA A 108 2.62 -10.61 12.44
N ARG A 109 2.55 -11.67 13.25
CA ARG A 109 2.35 -11.58 14.70
C ARG A 109 3.27 -12.58 15.42
N ALA A 110 3.72 -12.23 16.62
CA ALA A 110 4.51 -13.11 17.48
C ALA A 110 3.95 -13.05 18.91
N ASN A 111 3.63 -14.21 19.47
CA ASN A 111 3.16 -14.30 20.86
C ASN A 111 4.35 -14.35 21.82
N PHE A 112 4.14 -13.83 23.02
CA PHE A 112 5.09 -13.92 24.12
C PHE A 112 4.33 -14.10 25.44
N GLU A 113 5.00 -14.73 26.40
CA GLU A 113 4.53 -14.80 27.78
C GLU A 113 5.30 -13.78 28.61
N ALA A 114 4.59 -13.04 29.45
CA ALA A 114 5.23 -12.18 30.43
C ALA A 114 5.94 -13.07 31.48
N PRO A 115 7.24 -12.86 31.76
CA PRO A 115 7.93 -13.65 32.76
C PRO A 115 7.24 -13.56 34.13
N GLY A 116 7.05 -14.71 34.79
CA GLY A 116 6.48 -14.79 36.14
C GLY A 116 4.96 -14.76 36.23
N CYS A 117 4.27 -15.02 35.11
CA CYS A 117 2.84 -15.23 35.02
C CYS A 117 2.51 -16.73 34.95
#